data_AF-A0A3A6D3C4-F1
#
_entry.id   AF-A0A3A6D3C4-F1
#
_cell.length_a   1.000
_cell.length_b   1.000
_cell.length_c   1.000
_cell.angle_alpha   90.00
_cell.angle_beta   90.00
_cell.angle_gamma   90.00
#
_symmetry.space_group_name_H-M   'P 1'
#
loop_
_entity.id
_entity.type
_entity.pdbx_description
1 polymer ?
#
loop_
_entity_poly.entity_id
_entity_poly.type
_entity_poly.pdbx_seq_one_letter_code
_entity_poly.pdbx_strand_id
1 'polypeptide(L)'
;MKKSTLLSLLTAGAVIATSAGTFAAWDQTTATVTGELTIDKPVTVTVSALSLERDGGLSQNAPTYKGEVTVEAKDLPATVTGDNYEIIYEAKAYREGDDTKAAVDGVTVTPKEKEPVTSLNQSHTVEVVVETTEAAKTVADGTTKLNVDVTATLKEKSNPAV
;
A
#
# COMPACT_ATOMS: atom_id res chain seq x y z
N MET A 1 0.40 -13.33 -34.72
CA MET A 1 -0.88 -14.08 -34.71
C MET A 1 -0.84 -15.05 -33.52
N LYS A 2 -1.98 -15.15 -32.85
CA LYS A 2 -2.25 -15.69 -31.51
C LYS A 2 -1.93 -17.19 -31.33
N LYS A 3 -1.88 -17.61 -30.04
CA LYS A 3 -2.47 -18.84 -29.42
C LYS A 3 -1.40 -19.60 -28.62
N SER A 4 -1.64 -20.12 -27.43
CA SER A 4 -2.75 -20.05 -26.48
C SER A 4 -2.14 -20.69 -25.24
N THR A 5 -2.10 -19.97 -24.12
CA THR A 5 -1.76 -20.58 -22.83
C THR A 5 -2.74 -21.72 -22.62
N LEU A 6 -2.14 -22.88 -22.42
CA LEU A 6 -2.73 -24.17 -22.21
C LEU A 6 -3.70 -24.09 -21.02
N LEU A 7 -4.95 -23.69 -21.29
CA LEU A 7 -6.06 -23.90 -20.39
C LEU A 7 -6.23 -25.41 -20.31
N SER A 8 -5.61 -26.05 -19.32
CA SER A 8 -5.83 -27.44 -18.98
C SER A 8 -7.24 -27.59 -18.39
N LEU A 9 -8.25 -27.36 -19.22
CA LEU A 9 -9.65 -27.64 -18.89
C LEU A 9 -9.87 -29.13 -19.19
N LEU A 10 -9.23 -29.96 -18.37
CA LEU A 10 -9.36 -31.41 -18.40
C LEU A 10 -10.64 -31.78 -17.61
N THR A 11 -11.69 -32.16 -18.36
CA THR A 11 -12.74 -33.13 -18.02
C THR A 11 -13.16 -33.31 -16.54
N ALA A 12 -14.47 -33.13 -16.25
CA ALA A 12 -15.39 -34.22 -15.87
C ALA A 12 -16.74 -33.75 -15.27
N GLY A 13 -17.82 -34.44 -15.66
CA GLY A 13 -18.81 -34.97 -14.69
C GLY A 13 -20.15 -34.24 -14.47
N ALA A 14 -21.21 -34.76 -15.08
CA ALA A 14 -22.60 -34.27 -15.08
C ALA A 14 -23.36 -34.19 -13.73
N VAL A 15 -24.33 -33.24 -13.58
CA VAL A 15 -25.36 -33.17 -12.51
C VAL A 15 -26.73 -32.66 -13.05
N ILE A 16 -27.71 -33.55 -12.96
CA ILE A 16 -29.20 -33.50 -13.04
C ILE A 16 -29.88 -32.32 -12.30
N ALA A 17 -31.11 -31.84 -12.54
CA ALA A 17 -32.26 -32.03 -13.45
C ALA A 17 -33.10 -30.71 -13.32
N THR A 18 -33.86 -30.21 -14.30
CA THR A 18 -35.30 -30.51 -14.45
C THR A 18 -35.87 -29.61 -15.55
N SER A 19 -36.42 -30.17 -16.63
CA SER A 19 -37.55 -29.54 -17.34
C SER A 19 -38.46 -30.65 -17.88
N ALA A 20 -39.75 -30.53 -17.56
CA ALA A 20 -40.77 -31.49 -17.90
C ALA A 20 -41.05 -31.46 -19.42
N GLY A 21 -40.40 -32.38 -20.14
CA GLY A 21 -40.65 -32.74 -21.52
C GLY A 21 -40.11 -34.15 -21.73
N THR A 22 -40.88 -35.04 -22.33
CA THR A 22 -40.51 -36.46 -22.51
C THR A 22 -39.34 -36.60 -23.47
N PHE A 23 -38.12 -36.49 -22.95
CA PHE A 23 -36.92 -37.03 -23.59
C PHE A 23 -36.91 -38.56 -23.43
N ALA A 24 -36.35 -39.28 -24.39
CA ALA A 24 -36.25 -40.74 -24.27
C ALA A 24 -35.33 -41.09 -23.10
N ALA A 25 -35.57 -42.21 -22.41
CA ALA A 25 -34.76 -42.63 -21.26
C ALA A 25 -33.28 -42.87 -21.59
N TRP A 26 -32.90 -42.79 -22.87
CA TRP A 26 -31.53 -42.98 -23.38
C TRP A 26 -30.88 -41.65 -23.78
N ASP A 27 -31.57 -40.52 -23.64
CA ASP A 27 -31.05 -39.18 -23.96
C ASP A 27 -30.31 -38.58 -22.76
N GLN A 28 -29.08 -38.09 -22.98
CA GLN A 28 -28.34 -37.31 -21.98
C GLN A 28 -28.84 -35.85 -22.00
N THR A 29 -29.71 -35.49 -21.06
CA THR A 29 -30.35 -34.15 -21.03
C THR A 29 -29.70 -33.17 -20.04
N THR A 30 -28.70 -33.62 -19.29
CA THR A 30 -27.99 -32.79 -18.29
C THR A 30 -26.50 -33.11 -18.25
N ALA A 31 -25.70 -32.05 -18.18
CA ALA A 31 -24.27 -32.08 -17.91
C ALA A 31 -23.90 -30.90 -17.00
N THR A 32 -22.93 -31.15 -16.14
CA THR A 32 -22.37 -30.24 -15.14
C THR A 32 -20.87 -30.45 -15.22
N VAL A 33 -20.15 -29.41 -14.86
CA VAL A 33 -18.72 -29.44 -14.67
C VAL A 33 -18.45 -28.64 -13.41
N THR A 34 -17.64 -29.19 -12.53
CA THR A 34 -17.22 -28.50 -11.32
C THR A 34 -15.85 -27.89 -11.58
N GLY A 35 -15.75 -26.58 -11.41
CA GLY A 35 -14.46 -25.87 -11.39
C GLY A 35 -14.07 -25.54 -9.96
N GLU A 36 -12.77 -25.51 -9.69
CA GLU A 36 -12.23 -24.99 -8.44
C GLU A 36 -12.01 -23.48 -8.55
N LEU A 37 -12.35 -22.74 -7.48
CA LEU A 37 -12.11 -21.30 -7.36
C LEU A 37 -11.31 -21.06 -6.08
N THR A 38 -10.15 -20.43 -6.23
CA THR A 38 -9.38 -19.90 -5.11
C THR A 38 -9.59 -18.39 -5.05
N ILE A 39 -9.92 -17.88 -3.86
CA ILE A 39 -10.04 -16.44 -3.61
C ILE A 39 -8.73 -15.95 -3.01
N ASP A 40 -8.18 -14.88 -3.59
CA ASP A 40 -6.94 -14.27 -3.11
C ASP A 40 -7.08 -13.69 -1.70
N LYS A 41 -5.96 -13.65 -0.97
CA LYS A 41 -5.89 -12.94 0.31
C LYS A 41 -5.93 -11.42 0.09
N PRO A 42 -6.45 -10.65 1.05
CA PRO A 42 -6.37 -9.20 1.00
C PRO A 42 -4.92 -8.72 1.13
N VAL A 43 -4.52 -7.79 0.26
CA VAL A 43 -3.22 -7.11 0.37
C VAL A 43 -3.16 -6.28 1.64
N THR A 44 -2.04 -6.35 2.35
CA THR A 44 -1.81 -5.57 3.58
C THR A 44 -0.54 -4.76 3.46
N VAL A 45 -0.62 -3.45 3.73
CA VAL A 45 0.54 -2.56 3.86
C VAL A 45 0.65 -2.11 5.31
N THR A 46 1.83 -2.29 5.91
CA THR A 46 2.10 -1.89 7.30
C THR A 46 3.25 -0.91 7.36
N VAL A 47 3.14 0.08 8.25
CA VAL A 47 4.20 1.03 8.60
C VAL A 47 4.55 0.82 10.07
N SER A 48 5.84 0.76 10.40
CA SER A 48 6.30 0.62 11.79
C SER A 48 6.07 1.88 12.62
N ALA A 49 6.28 1.79 13.93
CA ALA A 49 6.34 2.96 14.80
C ALA A 49 7.49 3.90 14.36
N LEU A 50 7.25 5.21 14.43
CA LEU A 50 8.22 6.27 14.18
C LEU A 50 8.71 6.85 15.51
N SER A 51 10.03 7.03 15.63
CA SER A 51 10.65 7.84 16.68
C SER A 51 11.50 8.90 16.02
N LEU A 52 11.38 10.16 16.47
CA LEU A 52 12.10 11.30 15.93
C LEU A 52 13.11 11.83 16.94
N GLU A 53 14.33 12.06 16.50
CA GLU A 53 15.40 12.66 17.29
C GLU A 53 15.89 13.94 16.61
N ARG A 54 16.34 14.91 17.41
CA ARG A 54 16.91 16.14 16.84
C ARG A 54 18.19 15.79 16.07
N ASP A 55 18.26 16.26 14.84
CA ASP A 55 19.46 16.19 14.01
C ASP A 55 20.26 17.51 14.13
N GLY A 56 21.53 17.41 14.53
CA GLY A 56 22.43 18.55 14.67
C GLY A 56 22.41 19.29 16.01
N GLY A 57 23.34 20.24 16.15
CA GLY A 57 23.60 21.00 17.39
C GLY A 57 22.77 22.27 17.57
N LEU A 58 22.92 22.94 18.72
CA LEU A 58 22.23 24.20 19.06
C LEU A 58 22.61 25.39 18.16
N SER A 59 23.61 25.25 17.29
CA SER A 59 24.11 26.30 16.39
C SER A 59 23.28 26.47 15.12
N GLN A 60 22.23 25.66 14.91
CA GLN A 60 21.34 25.80 13.76
C GLN A 60 20.24 26.83 14.03
N ASN A 61 19.93 27.68 13.04
CA ASN A 61 18.88 28.70 13.16
C ASN A 61 17.48 28.11 13.41
N ALA A 62 17.23 26.91 12.89
CA ALA A 62 16.02 26.14 13.16
C ALA A 62 16.37 24.65 13.33
N PRO A 63 15.69 23.90 14.22
CA PRO A 63 15.95 22.49 14.41
C PRO A 63 15.43 21.62 13.27
N THR A 64 16.17 20.56 12.98
CA THR A 64 15.74 19.45 12.14
C THR A 64 15.59 18.21 13.01
N TYR A 65 14.66 17.32 12.67
CA TYR A 65 14.48 16.03 13.35
C TYR A 65 14.49 14.90 12.32
N LYS A 66 15.01 13.73 12.71
CA LYS A 66 15.08 12.54 11.87
C LYS A 66 14.60 11.32 12.60
N GLY A 67 14.02 10.41 11.84
CA GLY A 67 13.59 9.10 12.30
C GLY A 67 13.47 8.16 11.12
N GLU A 68 13.28 6.88 11.42
CA GLU A 68 13.11 5.86 10.39
C GLU A 68 11.84 5.06 10.66
N VAL A 69 11.17 4.67 9.58
CA VAL A 69 10.12 3.67 9.61
C VAL A 69 10.42 2.56 8.62
N THR A 70 9.88 1.39 8.91
CA THR A 70 9.87 0.24 8.02
C THR A 70 8.48 0.08 7.43
N VAL A 71 8.41 -0.08 6.11
CA VAL A 71 7.17 -0.34 5.37
C VAL A 71 7.24 -1.73 4.75
N GLU A 72 6.17 -2.51 4.92
CA GLU A 72 6.05 -3.86 4.34
C GLU A 72 4.71 -4.01 3.62
N ALA A 73 4.74 -4.53 2.40
CA ALA A 73 3.55 -4.98 1.69
C ALA A 73 3.50 -6.52 1.62
N LYS A 74 2.39 -7.11 2.07
CA LYS A 74 2.18 -8.55 2.18
C LYS A 74 1.00 -9.02 1.32
N ASP A 75 1.04 -10.31 1.01
CA ASP A 75 0.01 -11.02 0.23
C ASP A 75 -0.26 -10.37 -1.15
N LEU A 76 0.80 -9.84 -1.79
CA LEU A 76 0.73 -9.29 -3.14
C LEU A 76 0.44 -10.40 -4.16
N PRO A 77 -0.63 -10.28 -4.98
CA PRO A 77 -0.85 -11.17 -6.11
C PRO A 77 0.34 -11.14 -7.08
N ALA A 78 0.57 -12.23 -7.81
CA ALA A 78 1.67 -12.31 -8.78
C ALA A 78 1.61 -11.24 -9.89
N THR A 79 0.43 -10.67 -10.13
CA THR A 79 0.21 -9.58 -11.09
C THR A 79 0.59 -8.20 -10.55
N VAL A 80 0.88 -8.06 -9.25
CA VAL A 80 1.27 -6.79 -8.62
C VAL A 80 2.79 -6.78 -8.47
N THR A 81 3.48 -6.07 -9.35
CA THR A 81 4.94 -5.98 -9.39
C THR A 81 5.40 -4.53 -9.37
N GLY A 82 6.70 -4.32 -9.18
CA GLY A 82 7.32 -3.00 -9.28
C GLY A 82 7.22 -2.37 -10.68
N ASP A 83 6.75 -3.10 -11.70
CA ASP A 83 6.58 -2.55 -13.06
C ASP A 83 5.28 -1.78 -13.21
N ASN A 84 4.22 -2.22 -12.51
CA ASN A 84 2.87 -1.67 -12.62
C ASN A 84 2.34 -1.04 -11.33
N TYR A 85 2.99 -1.27 -10.18
CA TYR A 85 2.64 -0.64 -8.92
C TYR A 85 3.86 0.01 -8.26
N GLU A 86 3.59 0.97 -7.37
CA GLU A 86 4.57 1.63 -6.52
C GLU A 86 4.00 1.83 -5.12
N ILE A 87 4.88 1.97 -4.13
CA ILE A 87 4.51 2.44 -2.79
C ILE A 87 4.81 3.93 -2.73
N ILE A 88 3.77 4.73 -2.49
CA ILE A 88 3.88 6.17 -2.29
C ILE A 88 3.92 6.45 -0.79
N TYR A 89 4.89 7.26 -0.38
CA TYR A 89 5.04 7.71 0.99
C TYR A 89 4.59 9.17 1.11
N GLU A 90 3.68 9.42 2.03
CA GLU A 90 3.23 10.75 2.40
C GLU A 90 3.42 10.93 3.89
N ALA A 91 3.81 12.12 4.32
CA ALA A 91 3.93 12.42 5.73
C ALA A 91 3.48 13.84 6.04
N LYS A 92 3.01 14.04 7.27
CA LYS A 92 2.58 15.35 7.76
C LYS A 92 2.75 15.48 9.25
N ALA A 93 3.03 16.70 9.70
CA ALA A 93 3.02 17.09 11.10
C ALA A 93 1.77 17.92 11.41
N TYR A 94 1.11 17.62 12.52
CA TYR A 94 -0.07 18.34 13.00
C TYR A 94 -0.03 18.41 14.54
N ARG A 95 -0.82 19.31 15.13
CA ARG A 95 -0.88 19.44 16.59
C ARG A 95 -1.52 18.19 17.22
N GLU A 96 -0.97 17.73 18.34
CA GLU A 96 -1.59 16.65 19.11
C GLU A 96 -3.03 17.05 19.50
N GLY A 97 -3.99 16.16 19.25
CA GLY A 97 -5.42 16.42 19.52
C GLY A 97 -6.16 17.23 18.45
N ASP A 98 -5.51 17.62 17.34
CA ASP A 98 -6.21 18.20 16.19
C ASP A 98 -6.80 17.10 15.29
N ASP A 99 -8.12 16.90 15.40
CA ASP A 99 -8.86 15.92 14.61
C ASP A 99 -8.83 16.20 13.10
N THR A 100 -8.65 17.46 12.69
CA THR A 100 -8.53 17.81 11.27
C THR A 100 -7.16 17.45 10.71
N LYS A 101 -6.19 17.23 11.59
CA LYS A 101 -4.79 16.96 11.26
C LYS A 101 -4.24 17.99 10.27
N ALA A 102 -4.52 19.26 10.53
CA ALA A 102 -4.06 20.37 9.71
C ALA A 102 -2.53 20.50 9.81
N ALA A 103 -1.88 20.72 8.66
CA ALA A 103 -0.44 20.90 8.62
C ALA A 103 -0.01 22.11 9.46
N VAL A 104 1.04 21.94 10.25
CA VAL A 104 1.61 23.03 11.05
C VAL A 104 2.45 23.95 10.15
N ASP A 105 2.17 25.24 10.21
CA ASP A 105 2.91 26.24 9.43
C ASP A 105 4.39 26.25 9.82
N GLY A 106 5.25 26.34 8.79
CA GLY A 106 6.69 26.30 8.95
C GLY A 106 7.28 24.94 9.32
N VAL A 107 6.50 23.85 9.35
CA VAL A 107 6.99 22.48 9.55
C VAL A 107 6.77 21.67 8.27
N THR A 108 7.85 21.15 7.70
CA THR A 108 7.80 20.25 6.53
C THR A 108 8.24 18.86 6.94
N VAL A 109 7.50 17.83 6.53
CA VAL A 109 7.88 16.43 6.77
C VAL A 109 8.10 15.74 5.43
N THR A 110 9.29 15.21 5.24
CA THR A 110 9.70 14.57 4.00
C THR A 110 10.04 13.10 4.27
N PRO A 111 9.19 12.15 3.85
CA PRO A 111 9.54 10.75 3.84
C PRO A 111 10.35 10.43 2.58
N LYS A 112 11.46 9.72 2.73
CA LYS A 112 12.29 9.29 1.62
C LYS A 112 12.84 7.90 1.86
N GLU A 113 12.73 7.04 0.86
CA GLU A 113 13.35 5.73 0.92
C GLU A 113 14.88 5.88 1.01
N LYS A 114 15.46 5.30 2.06
CA LYS A 114 16.88 5.45 2.38
C LYS A 114 17.75 4.72 1.36
N GLU A 115 17.34 3.51 1.01
CA GLU A 115 17.95 2.68 -0.03
C GLU A 115 16.83 2.12 -0.91
N PRO A 116 16.88 2.30 -2.23
CA PRO A 116 15.81 1.82 -3.10
C PRO A 116 15.80 0.28 -3.08
N VAL A 117 14.69 -0.31 -2.65
CA VAL A 117 14.50 -1.76 -2.82
C VAL A 117 13.94 -2.05 -4.21
N THR A 118 14.26 -3.24 -4.73
CA THR A 118 13.91 -3.64 -6.10
C THR A 118 12.56 -4.35 -6.21
N SER A 119 11.89 -4.64 -5.09
CA SER A 119 10.60 -5.35 -5.07
C SER A 119 9.69 -4.84 -3.95
N LEU A 120 8.40 -4.73 -4.26
CA LEU A 120 7.35 -4.20 -3.37
C LEU A 120 7.11 -5.05 -2.10
N ASN A 121 7.48 -6.34 -2.14
CA ASN A 121 7.30 -7.26 -1.01
C ASN A 121 8.52 -7.34 -0.09
N GLN A 122 9.56 -6.56 -0.36
CA GLN A 122 10.69 -6.42 0.55
C GLN A 122 10.37 -5.38 1.63
N SER A 123 11.16 -5.40 2.69
CA SER A 123 11.08 -4.41 3.75
C SER A 123 11.70 -3.10 3.25
N HIS A 124 10.92 -2.02 3.18
CA HIS A 124 11.38 -0.69 2.75
C HIS A 124 11.75 0.15 3.97
N THR A 125 12.98 0.64 4.03
CA THR A 125 13.40 1.60 5.08
C THR A 125 13.22 3.03 4.58
N VAL A 126 12.35 3.79 5.25
CA VAL A 126 12.02 5.17 4.90
C VAL A 126 12.56 6.09 5.99
N GLU A 127 13.49 6.97 5.61
CA GLU A 127 13.94 8.07 6.45
C GLU A 127 12.87 9.18 6.42
N VAL A 128 12.50 9.66 7.60
CA VAL A 128 11.54 10.74 7.79
C VAL A 128 12.31 11.94 8.33
N VAL A 129 12.36 13.01 7.54
CA VAL A 129 13.03 14.25 7.92
C VAL A 129 11.97 15.31 8.22
N VAL A 130 12.02 15.90 9.40
CA VAL A 130 11.18 17.03 9.79
C VAL A 130 12.04 18.29 9.83
N GLU A 131 11.78 19.19 8.89
CA GLU A 131 12.45 20.48 8.81
C GLU A 131 11.54 21.58 9.34
N THR A 132 12.10 22.50 10.13
CA THR A 132 11.37 23.64 10.66
C THR A 132 11.93 24.96 10.13
N THR A 133 11.07 25.96 10.05
CA THR A 133 11.42 27.33 9.67
C THR A 133 11.05 28.29 10.80
N GLU A 134 11.32 29.58 10.61
CA GLU A 134 10.95 30.64 11.56
C GLU A 134 9.45 30.67 11.90
N ALA A 135 8.57 30.28 10.97
CA ALA A 135 7.13 30.23 11.21
C ALA A 135 6.73 29.16 12.26
N ALA A 136 7.54 28.11 12.42
CA ALA A 136 7.33 27.08 13.43
C ALA A 136 7.55 27.58 14.88
N LYS A 137 8.07 28.81 15.08
CA LYS A 137 8.18 29.42 16.42
C LYS A 137 6.86 29.50 17.17
N THR A 138 5.74 29.55 16.44
CA THR A 138 4.39 29.53 17.01
C THR A 138 4.05 28.25 17.78
N VAL A 139 4.80 27.16 17.55
CA VAL A 139 4.65 25.87 18.22
C VAL A 139 5.90 25.44 18.99
N ALA A 140 6.97 26.23 18.96
CA ALA A 140 8.24 25.94 19.64
C ALA A 140 8.27 26.52 21.07
N ASP A 141 7.19 26.33 21.83
CA ASP A 141 6.99 26.92 23.16
C ASP A 141 7.35 26.00 24.34
N GLY A 142 7.77 24.76 24.05
CA GLY A 142 8.13 23.75 25.06
C GLY A 142 6.94 22.97 25.66
N THR A 143 5.72 23.28 25.23
CA THR A 143 4.48 22.66 25.70
C THR A 143 3.64 22.07 24.56
N THR A 144 3.67 22.69 23.38
CA THR A 144 2.98 22.22 22.18
C THR A 144 3.63 20.93 21.70
N LYS A 145 2.81 19.89 21.57
CA LYS A 145 3.21 18.59 21.03
C LYS A 145 2.67 18.44 19.62
N LEU A 146 3.49 17.87 18.74
CA LEU A 146 3.13 17.55 17.37
C LEU A 146 3.12 16.05 17.18
N ASN A 147 2.13 15.56 16.45
CA ASN A 147 2.13 14.20 15.90
C ASN A 147 2.64 14.25 14.46
N VAL A 148 3.41 13.23 14.07
CA VAL A 148 3.85 13.03 12.70
C VAL A 148 3.25 11.73 12.19
N ASP A 149 2.37 11.85 11.20
CA ASP A 149 1.81 10.69 10.50
C ASP A 149 2.68 10.39 9.28
N VAL A 150 3.02 9.12 9.08
CA VAL A 150 3.60 8.60 7.84
C VAL A 150 2.62 7.58 7.28
N THR A 151 2.21 7.80 6.04
CA THR A 151 1.28 6.92 5.32
C THR A 151 2.00 6.32 4.13
N ALA A 152 1.93 5.00 3.99
CA ALA A 152 2.39 4.29 2.81
C ALA A 152 1.17 3.74 2.07
N THR A 153 1.10 4.01 0.76
CA THR A 153 0.00 3.56 -0.09
C THR A 153 0.55 2.80 -1.28
N LEU A 154 0.14 1.54 -1.44
CA LEU A 154 0.36 0.81 -2.68
C LEU A 154 -0.59 1.35 -3.76
N LYS A 155 -0.05 1.84 -4.87
CA LYS A 155 -0.81 2.46 -5.95
C LYS A 155 -0.38 1.91 -7.30
N GLU A 156 -1.34 1.72 -8.20
CA GLU A 156 -1.04 1.44 -9.60
C GLU A 156 -0.32 2.64 -10.22
N LYS A 157 0.79 2.38 -10.91
CA LYS A 157 1.51 3.41 -11.64
C LYS A 157 0.60 3.95 -12.73
N SER A 158 0.46 5.27 -12.78
CA SER A 158 -0.21 5.90 -13.91
C SER A 158 0.57 5.60 -15.19
N ASN A 159 0.00 4.78 -16.07
CA ASN A 159 0.56 4.55 -17.40
C ASN A 159 0.65 5.91 -18.11
N PRO A 160 1.80 6.33 -18.67
CA PRO A 160 1.79 7.45 -19.60
C PRO A 160 0.77 7.10 -20.70
N ALA A 161 -0.22 7.97 -20.89
CA ALA A 161 -1.21 7.79 -21.94
C ALA A 161 -0.48 7.51 -23.26
N VAL A 162 -0.78 6.36 -23.87
CA VAL A 162 -0.28 5.97 -25.19
C VAL A 162 -0.77 6.95 -26.25
#